data_AF-L8M8D4-F1
#
_entry.id   AF-L8M8D4-F1
#
_cell.length_a   1.000
_cell.length_b   1.000
_cell.length_c   1.000
_cell.angle_alpha   90.00
_cell.angle_beta   90.00
_cell.angle_gamma   90.00
#
_symmetry.space_group_name_H-M   'P 1'
#
loop_
_entity.id
_entity.type
_entity.pdbx_description
1 polymer ?
#
loop_
_entity_poly.entity_id
_entity_poly.type
_entity_poly.pdbx_seq_one_letter_code
_entity_poly.pdbx_strand_id
1 'polypeptide(L)'
;MIWLIGIKWDKAMTKTDRIEARIESDLKQAAEAVFSKLGMTPSDAIRIFYKQVELHQGFPFDVKMPNAETLAVIEEIENHPERLKCYESVDEMFKDWDIDK
;
A
#
# COMPACT_ATOMS: atom_id res chain seq x y z
N MET A 1 -36.31 49.18 13.43
CA MET A 1 -34.88 48.88 13.64
C MET A 1 -34.78 47.40 13.99
N ILE A 2 -34.68 46.55 12.98
CA ILE A 2 -34.54 45.09 13.15
C ILE A 2 -33.31 44.72 12.33
N TRP A 3 -32.19 44.43 12.99
CA TRP A 3 -30.98 43.95 12.32
C TRP A 3 -31.12 42.45 12.04
N LEU A 4 -30.97 42.08 10.78
CA LEU A 4 -31.01 40.72 10.27
C LEU A 4 -29.78 39.93 10.73
N ILE A 5 -30.03 38.71 11.17
CA ILE A 5 -29.06 37.72 11.64
C ILE A 5 -28.11 37.37 10.49
N GLY A 6 -26.84 37.70 10.64
CA GLY A 6 -25.78 37.35 9.70
C GLY A 6 -25.53 35.85 9.71
N ILE A 7 -26.02 35.17 8.68
CA ILE A 7 -25.61 33.79 8.36
C ILE A 7 -24.17 33.87 7.86
N LYS A 8 -23.23 33.50 8.73
CA LYS A 8 -21.81 33.40 8.38
C LYS A 8 -21.60 32.07 7.64
N TRP A 9 -21.61 32.13 6.32
CA TRP A 9 -21.23 30.99 5.47
C TRP A 9 -19.71 30.88 5.43
N ASP A 10 -19.11 30.24 6.42
CA ASP A 10 -17.72 29.75 6.28
C ASP A 10 -17.77 28.52 5.38
N LYS A 11 -17.71 28.78 4.07
CA LYS A 11 -17.47 27.75 3.06
C LYS A 11 -16.13 27.12 3.41
N ALA A 12 -16.13 25.91 3.99
CA ALA A 12 -14.92 25.19 4.31
C ALA A 12 -14.09 25.01 3.03
N MET A 13 -13.09 25.86 2.82
CA MET A 13 -12.09 25.63 1.78
C MET A 13 -11.30 24.40 2.20
N THR A 14 -11.29 23.40 1.33
CA THR A 14 -10.37 22.27 1.44
C THR A 14 -8.95 22.83 1.47
N LYS A 15 -8.29 22.72 2.62
CA LYS A 15 -6.88 23.10 2.75
C LYS A 15 -6.07 22.24 1.80
N THR A 16 -5.33 22.88 0.90
CA THR A 16 -4.42 22.23 -0.04
C THR A 16 -3.00 22.35 0.47
N ASP A 17 -2.36 21.22 0.70
CA ASP A 17 -0.93 21.14 1.02
C ASP A 17 -0.11 20.89 -0.24
N ARG A 18 1.15 21.37 -0.23
CA ARG A 18 2.06 21.26 -1.36
C ARG A 18 3.06 20.14 -1.12
N ILE A 19 3.21 19.24 -2.09
CA ILE A 19 4.19 18.14 -2.05
C ILE A 19 5.37 18.51 -2.96
N GLU A 20 6.58 18.42 -2.44
CA GLU A 20 7.82 18.57 -3.20
C GLU A 20 8.79 17.43 -2.88
N ALA A 21 9.38 16.84 -3.91
CA ALA A 21 10.41 15.82 -3.78
C ALA A 21 11.47 16.00 -4.85
N ARG A 22 12.74 15.75 -4.50
CA ARG A 22 13.84 15.70 -5.47
C ARG A 22 13.88 14.32 -6.10
N ILE A 23 13.97 14.29 -7.43
CA ILE A 23 14.08 13.08 -8.23
C ILE A 23 15.08 13.31 -9.36
N GLU A 24 15.68 12.25 -9.86
CA GLU A 24 16.55 12.33 -11.03
C GLU A 24 15.76 12.75 -12.28
N SER A 25 16.40 13.57 -13.13
CA SER A 25 15.77 14.13 -14.33
C SER A 25 15.28 13.04 -15.28
N ASP A 26 16.10 12.01 -15.48
CA ASP A 26 15.80 10.94 -16.43
C ASP A 26 14.65 10.06 -15.92
N LEU A 27 14.62 9.77 -14.62
CA LEU A 27 13.52 9.07 -13.97
C LEU A 27 12.20 9.85 -14.09
N LYS A 28 12.24 11.17 -13.88
CA LYS A 28 11.07 12.05 -14.04
C LYS A 28 10.50 11.95 -15.45
N GLN A 29 11.36 12.14 -16.46
CA GLN A 29 10.95 12.14 -17.86
C GLN A 29 10.37 10.79 -18.27
N ALA A 30 11.00 9.68 -17.85
CA ALA A 30 10.51 8.34 -18.13
C ALA A 30 9.12 8.10 -17.51
N ALA A 31 8.90 8.48 -16.25
CA ALA A 31 7.61 8.34 -15.59
C ALA A 31 6.53 9.23 -16.23
N GLU A 32 6.85 10.48 -16.56
CA GLU A 32 5.93 11.42 -17.22
C GLU A 32 5.48 10.92 -18.60
N ALA A 33 6.35 10.27 -19.35
CA ALA A 33 5.99 9.64 -20.63
C ALA A 33 4.97 8.50 -20.44
N VAL A 34 5.08 7.73 -19.35
CA VAL A 34 4.10 6.69 -19.00
C VAL A 34 2.77 7.30 -18.59
N PHE A 35 2.78 8.30 -17.71
CA PHE A 35 1.55 8.98 -17.27
C PHE A 35 0.82 9.64 -18.44
N SER A 36 1.55 10.26 -19.37
CA SER A 36 0.97 10.85 -20.57
C SER A 36 0.24 9.82 -21.44
N LYS A 37 0.80 8.62 -21.61
CA LYS A 37 0.13 7.52 -22.33
C LYS A 37 -1.14 7.05 -21.63
N LEU A 38 -1.20 7.18 -20.31
CA LEU A 38 -2.38 6.87 -19.49
C LEU A 38 -3.37 8.04 -19.39
N GLY A 39 -3.08 9.20 -20.00
CA GLY A 39 -3.92 10.39 -19.91
C GLY A 39 -3.91 11.07 -18.54
N MET A 40 -2.81 10.91 -17.78
CA MET A 40 -2.69 11.37 -16.40
C MET A 40 -1.58 12.41 -16.25
N THR A 41 -1.78 13.37 -15.34
CA THR A 41 -0.69 14.25 -14.90
C THR A 41 0.10 13.60 -13.75
N PRO A 42 1.35 14.03 -13.50
CA PRO A 42 2.11 13.59 -12.34
C PRO A 42 1.37 13.87 -11.02
N SER A 43 0.69 15.01 -10.93
CA SER A 43 -0.12 15.37 -9.77
C SER A 43 -1.27 14.38 -9.52
N ASP A 44 -1.88 13.85 -10.58
CA ASP A 44 -2.93 12.84 -10.44
C ASP A 44 -2.37 11.50 -9.96
N ALA A 45 -1.21 11.09 -10.50
CA ALA A 45 -0.52 9.88 -10.06
C ALA A 45 -0.13 9.96 -8.58
N ILE A 46 0.43 11.09 -8.14
CA ILE A 46 0.76 11.31 -6.72
C ILE A 46 -0.51 11.32 -5.86
N ARG A 47 -1.61 11.94 -6.30
CA ARG A 47 -2.88 11.92 -5.55
C ARG A 47 -3.40 10.49 -5.37
N ILE A 48 -3.36 9.67 -6.42
CA ILE A 48 -3.76 8.26 -6.35
C ILE A 48 -2.87 7.48 -5.40
N PHE A 49 -1.55 7.69 -5.46
CA PHE A 49 -0.61 7.08 -4.52
C PHE A 49 -1.02 7.33 -3.06
N TYR A 50 -1.26 8.58 -2.67
CA TYR A 50 -1.70 8.90 -1.30
C TYR A 50 -3.05 8.27 -0.95
N LYS A 51 -4.00 8.22 -1.89
CA LYS A 51 -5.29 7.56 -1.68
C LYS A 51 -5.16 6.06 -1.46
N GLN A 52 -4.25 5.41 -2.17
CA GLN A 52 -3.99 3.99 -1.96
C GLN A 52 -3.32 3.74 -0.60
N VAL A 53 -2.39 4.60 -0.18
CA VAL A 53 -1.79 4.53 1.17
C VAL A 53 -2.86 4.67 2.25
N GLU A 54 -3.75 5.65 2.11
CA GLU A 54 -4.87 5.87 3.03
C GLU A 54 -5.84 4.68 3.06
N LEU A 55 -6.20 4.13 1.89
CA LEU A 55 -7.17 3.05 1.78
C LEU A 55 -6.65 1.73 2.38
N HIS A 56 -5.39 1.40 2.11
CA HIS A 56 -4.80 0.11 2.47
C HIS A 56 -4.01 0.14 3.78
N GLN A 57 -3.86 1.31 4.41
CA GLN A 57 -3.04 1.49 5.63
C GLN A 57 -1.63 0.90 5.45
N GLY A 58 -1.07 1.08 4.25
CA GLY A 58 0.16 0.41 3.82
C GLY A 58 0.65 0.97 2.50
N PHE A 59 1.76 0.45 1.99
CA PHE A 59 2.29 0.90 0.71
C PHE A 59 1.43 0.35 -0.45
N PRO A 60 1.17 1.14 -1.52
CA PRO A 60 0.31 0.75 -2.64
C PRO A 60 0.87 -0.36 -3.54
N PHE A 61 2.03 -0.89 -3.20
CA PHE A 61 2.65 -2.05 -3.82
C PHE A 61 3.33 -2.86 -2.73
N ASP A 62 3.54 -4.14 -3.00
CA ASP A 62 4.22 -5.05 -2.08
C ASP A 62 5.64 -4.56 -1.79
N VAL A 63 5.84 -3.89 -0.66
CA VAL A 63 7.17 -3.60 -0.11
C VAL A 63 7.61 -4.83 0.66
N LYS A 64 7.99 -5.86 -0.08
CA LYS A 64 8.59 -7.07 0.48
C LYS A 64 10.08 -6.83 0.62
N MET A 65 10.55 -6.66 1.84
CA MET A 65 11.91 -7.05 2.21
C MET A 65 11.80 -8.45 2.78
N PRO A 66 11.88 -9.50 1.93
CA PRO A 66 11.68 -10.85 2.41
C PRO A 66 12.75 -11.14 3.47
N ASN A 67 12.30 -11.50 4.68
CA ASN A 67 13.23 -11.79 5.76
C ASN A 67 13.99 -13.08 5.41
N ALA A 68 15.25 -13.17 5.81
CA ALA A 68 16.12 -14.28 5.42
C ALA A 68 15.56 -15.65 5.84
N GLU A 69 14.84 -15.69 6.97
CA GLU A 69 14.17 -16.88 7.48
C GLU A 69 13.02 -17.34 6.56
N THR A 70 12.16 -16.42 6.12
CA THR A 70 11.04 -16.71 5.21
C THR A 70 11.57 -17.12 3.83
N LEU A 71 12.66 -16.51 3.35
CA LEU A 71 13.31 -16.95 2.13
C LEU A 71 13.85 -18.38 2.26
N ALA A 72 14.54 -18.68 3.35
CA ALA A 72 15.08 -20.02 3.60
C ALA A 72 13.97 -21.07 3.72
N VAL A 73 12.84 -20.72 4.36
CA VAL A 73 11.67 -21.60 4.44
C VAL A 73 11.05 -21.80 3.06
N ILE A 74 10.87 -20.75 2.26
CA ILE A 74 10.35 -20.88 0.89
C ILE A 74 11.29 -21.76 0.04
N GLU A 75 12.60 -21.54 0.13
CA GLU A 75 13.61 -22.35 -0.58
C GLU A 75 13.59 -23.81 -0.13
N GLU A 76 13.42 -24.07 1.17
CA GLU A 76 13.28 -25.43 1.70
C GLU A 76 11.99 -26.10 1.21
N ILE A 77 10.88 -25.37 1.15
CA ILE A 77 9.61 -25.88 0.62
C ILE A 77 9.73 -26.26 -0.86
N GLU A 78 10.36 -25.39 -1.66
CA GLU A 78 10.52 -25.60 -3.10
C GLU A 78 11.47 -26.76 -3.43
N ASN A 79 12.56 -26.91 -2.65
CA ASN A 79 13.59 -27.92 -2.92
C ASN A 79 13.42 -29.23 -2.16
N HIS A 80 12.71 -29.20 -1.02
CA HIS A 80 12.52 -30.33 -0.10
C HIS A 80 11.05 -30.49 0.33
N PRO A 81 10.12 -30.71 -0.61
CA PRO A 81 8.70 -30.87 -0.29
C PRO A 81 8.42 -32.05 0.63
N GLU A 82 9.32 -33.05 0.71
CA GLU A 82 9.22 -34.19 1.63
C GLU A 82 9.35 -33.81 3.11
N ARG A 83 9.90 -32.63 3.41
CA ARG A 83 10.03 -32.14 4.80
C ARG A 83 8.77 -31.44 5.30
N LEU A 84 7.80 -31.21 4.42
CA LEU A 84 6.52 -30.64 4.79
C LEU A 84 5.70 -31.66 5.58
N LYS A 85 5.22 -31.25 6.75
CA LYS A 85 4.18 -32.01 7.44
C LYS A 85 2.88 -31.91 6.65
N CYS A 86 2.32 -33.04 6.25
CA CYS A 86 0.99 -33.15 5.70
C CYS A 86 0.04 -33.68 6.77
N TYR A 87 -1.16 -33.14 6.82
CA TYR A 87 -2.23 -33.60 7.71
C TYR A 87 -3.39 -34.09 6.86
N GLU A 88 -4.10 -35.10 7.35
CA GLU A 88 -5.24 -35.66 6.61
C GLU A 88 -6.52 -34.83 6.82
N SER A 89 -6.54 -33.97 7.85
CA SER A 89 -7.66 -33.08 8.13
C SER A 89 -7.22 -31.75 8.77
N VAL A 90 -8.07 -30.73 8.61
CA VAL A 90 -7.90 -29.42 9.25
C VAL A 90 -7.90 -29.56 10.78
N ASP A 91 -8.71 -30.46 11.33
CA ASP A 91 -8.77 -30.73 12.77
C ASP A 91 -7.45 -31.32 13.31
N GLU A 92 -6.78 -32.16 12.53
CA GLU A 92 -5.47 -32.73 12.87
C GLU A 92 -4.37 -31.67 12.84
N MET A 93 -4.36 -30.80 11.82
CA MET A 93 -3.45 -29.67 11.73
C MET A 93 -3.60 -28.73 12.94
N PHE A 94 -4.84 -28.38 13.32
CA PHE A 94 -5.08 -27.54 14.49
C PHE A 94 -4.66 -28.20 15.80
N LYS A 95 -4.81 -29.52 15.94
CA LYS A 95 -4.33 -30.25 17.12
C LYS A 95 -2.82 -30.22 17.27
N ASP A 96 -2.04 -30.25 16.18
CA ASP A 96 -0.56 -30.11 16.21
C ASP A 96 -0.13 -28.65 16.44
N TRP A 97 -0.90 -27.69 15.93
CA TRP A 97 -0.62 -26.26 16.07
C TRP A 97 -0.86 -25.73 17.50
N ASP A 98 -1.89 -26.22 18.18
CA ASP A 98 -2.28 -25.76 19.53
C ASP A 98 -1.43 -26.40 20.66
N ILE A 99 -0.37 -27.13 20.34
CA ILE A 99 0.42 -27.88 21.34
C ILE A 99 1.35 -26.98 22.18
N ASP A 100 1.65 -25.75 21.77
CA ASP A 100 2.55 -24.86 22.54
C ASP A 100 2.07 -23.40 22.63
N LYS A 101 1.12 -23.14 23.53
CA LYS A 101 1.04 -21.85 24.24
C LYS A 101 1.16 -22.04 25.75
#